data_AF-A0A8I2JZE0-F1
#
_entry.id   AF-A0A8I2JZE0-F1
#
_cell.length_a   1.000
_cell.length_b   1.000
_cell.length_c   1.000
_cell.angle_alpha   90.00
_cell.angle_beta   90.00
_cell.angle_gamma   90.00
#
_symmetry.space_group_name_H-M   'P 1'
#
loop_
_entity.id
_entity.type
_entity.pdbx_description
1 polymer ?
#
loop_
_entity_poly.entity_id
_entity_poly.type
_entity_poly.pdbx_seq_one_letter_code
_entity_poly.pdbx_strand_id
1 'polypeptide(L)'
;MAQQIYLDVISITGTPQNPTFNGEGPAIEYAVKMKEFRQENQLDRVVARGELHDQHIDGLAQQLADFHQRIEVAREDLPFGSPERIFQPIRENFETISQSITNPIEVQALNHLNEWTIKTHEKLSPYFLQRKQKGFIRECHGDMHLGNMALLGKRVV
;
A
#
# COMPACT_ATOMS: atom_id res chain seq x y z
N MET A 1 4.87 11.57 3.78
CA MET A 1 4.89 11.54 5.26
C MET A 1 6.17 10.82 5.70
N ALA A 2 6.60 10.95 6.96
CA ALA A 2 7.81 10.29 7.51
C ALA A 2 9.21 10.77 7.02
N GLN A 3 9.36 11.99 6.49
CA GLN A 3 10.68 12.55 6.08
C GLN A 3 11.79 12.53 7.15
N GLN A 4 11.43 12.38 8.44
CA GLN A 4 12.41 12.39 9.53
C GLN A 4 13.08 11.03 9.77
N ILE A 5 12.51 9.94 9.24
CA ILE A 5 13.09 8.59 9.34
C ILE A 5 13.83 8.20 8.06
N TYR A 6 13.42 8.67 6.89
CA TYR A 6 14.18 8.46 5.65
C TYR A 6 15.38 9.40 5.61
N LEU A 7 16.58 8.84 5.55
CA LEU A 7 17.84 9.59 5.63
C LEU A 7 18.46 9.81 4.25
N ASP A 8 18.53 8.76 3.43
CA ASP A 8 19.21 8.79 2.14
C ASP A 8 18.80 7.60 1.26
N VAL A 9 19.14 7.67 -0.03
CA VAL A 9 19.20 6.50 -0.92
C VAL A 9 20.68 6.18 -1.12
N ILE A 10 21.11 5.03 -0.62
CA ILE A 10 22.50 4.58 -0.68
C ILE A 10 22.68 3.57 -1.82
N SER A 11 23.84 3.60 -2.48
CA SER A 11 24.16 2.60 -3.49
C SER A 11 24.66 1.31 -2.84
N ILE A 12 24.37 0.20 -3.49
CA ILE A 12 24.99 -1.09 -3.24
C ILE A 12 25.87 -1.37 -4.46
N THR A 13 27.18 -1.41 -4.26
CA THR A 13 28.19 -1.64 -5.31
C THR A 13 28.95 -2.95 -5.06
N GLY A 14 29.91 -3.28 -5.92
CA GLY A 14 30.66 -4.53 -5.86
C GLY A 14 29.97 -5.65 -6.65
N THR A 15 29.94 -6.86 -6.10
CA THR A 15 29.29 -8.02 -6.73
C THR A 15 28.16 -8.55 -5.84
N PRO A 16 27.17 -9.29 -6.38
CA PRO A 16 26.12 -9.89 -5.55
C PRO A 16 26.63 -10.80 -4.42
N GLN A 17 27.81 -11.42 -4.59
CA GLN A 17 28.45 -12.26 -3.57
C GLN A 17 29.23 -11.45 -2.53
N ASN A 18 29.60 -10.21 -2.85
CA ASN A 18 30.34 -9.32 -1.95
C ASN A 18 29.88 -7.86 -2.11
N PRO A 19 28.64 -7.55 -1.70
CA PRO A 19 28.07 -6.22 -1.84
C PRO A 19 28.70 -5.25 -0.83
N THR A 20 28.86 -3.99 -1.23
CA THR A 20 29.33 -2.90 -0.35
C THR A 20 28.40 -1.70 -0.45
N PHE A 21 28.05 -1.11 0.69
CA PHE A 21 27.27 0.14 0.70
C PHE A 21 28.15 1.34 0.35
N ASN A 22 27.72 2.15 -0.61
CA ASN A 22 28.41 3.35 -1.08
C ASN A 22 29.89 3.11 -1.46
N GLY A 23 30.21 1.93 -1.99
CA GLY A 23 31.55 1.64 -2.49
C GLY A 23 31.82 2.30 -3.85
N GLU A 24 33.03 2.11 -4.38
CA GLU A 24 33.40 2.62 -5.71
C GLU A 24 32.83 1.74 -6.84
N GLY A 25 32.69 2.32 -8.03
CA GLY A 25 32.18 1.63 -9.23
C GLY A 25 30.65 1.73 -9.41
N PRO A 26 30.09 1.03 -10.42
CA PRO A 26 28.66 1.09 -10.72
C PRO A 26 27.82 0.43 -9.62
N ALA A 27 26.66 1.02 -9.32
CA ALA A 27 25.67 0.41 -8.44
C ALA A 27 25.07 -0.83 -9.09
N ILE A 28 25.00 -1.91 -8.32
CA ILE A 28 24.27 -3.14 -8.68
C ILE A 28 22.83 -3.10 -8.17
N GLU A 29 22.57 -2.34 -7.11
CA GLU A 29 21.25 -2.08 -6.53
C GLU A 29 21.30 -0.81 -5.64
N TYR A 30 20.16 -0.32 -5.18
CA TYR A 30 20.04 0.77 -4.22
C TYR A 30 19.24 0.35 -2.98
N ALA A 31 19.53 0.98 -1.85
CA ALA A 31 18.79 0.80 -0.61
C ALA A 31 18.38 2.15 -0.02
N VAL A 32 17.28 2.15 0.73
CA VAL A 32 16.86 3.33 1.48
C VAL A 32 17.47 3.26 2.89
N LYS A 33 18.26 4.26 3.25
CA LYS A 33 18.83 4.40 4.58
C LYS A 33 17.81 5.10 5.47
N MET A 34 17.52 4.50 6.63
CA MET A 34 16.52 5.02 7.56
C MET A 34 17.02 5.08 9.00
N LYS A 35 16.42 5.95 9.82
CA LYS A 35 16.55 5.88 11.28
C LYS A 35 15.74 4.69 11.77
N GLU A 36 16.43 3.75 12.39
CA GLU A 36 15.78 2.66 13.10
C GLU A 36 14.87 3.21 14.21
N PHE A 37 13.68 2.63 14.32
CA PHE A 37 12.78 2.83 15.45
C PHE A 37 12.53 1.49 16.13
N ARG A 38 12.19 1.56 17.42
CA ARG A 38 11.93 0.37 18.23
C ARG A 38 10.68 -0.36 17.70
N GLN A 39 10.76 -1.67 17.46
CA GLN A 39 9.65 -2.43 16.86
C GLN A 39 8.36 -2.39 17.71
N GLU A 40 8.48 -2.25 19.03
CA GLU A 40 7.35 -2.04 19.93
C GLU A 40 6.55 -0.76 19.64
N ASN A 41 7.10 0.17 18.87
CA ASN A 41 6.39 1.36 18.42
C ASN A 41 5.52 1.10 17.18
N GLN A 42 5.64 -0.06 16.51
CA GLN A 42 4.76 -0.45 15.42
C GLN A 42 3.31 -0.48 15.91
N LEU A 43 2.37 0.04 15.12
CA LEU A 43 1.01 0.34 15.59
C LEU A 43 0.22 -0.91 15.98
N ASP A 44 0.48 -2.06 15.36
CA ASP A 44 -0.08 -3.36 15.74
C ASP A 44 0.34 -3.76 17.17
N ARG A 45 1.59 -3.50 17.54
CA ARG A 45 2.14 -3.74 18.88
C ARG A 45 1.62 -2.74 19.91
N VAL A 46 1.50 -1.47 19.52
CA VAL A 46 0.93 -0.41 20.38
C VAL A 46 -0.53 -0.72 20.71
N VAL A 47 -1.32 -1.16 19.72
CA VAL A 47 -2.71 -1.61 19.93
C VAL A 47 -2.76 -2.81 20.86
N ALA A 48 -1.92 -3.82 20.65
CA ALA A 48 -1.91 -5.02 21.48
C ALA A 48 -1.60 -4.73 22.96
N ARG A 49 -0.90 -3.63 23.26
CA ARG A 49 -0.63 -3.16 24.63
C ARG A 49 -1.69 -2.21 25.21
N GLY A 50 -2.69 -1.81 24.43
CA GLY A 50 -3.72 -0.85 24.87
C GLY A 50 -3.24 0.61 24.90
N GLU A 51 -2.17 0.93 24.19
CA GLU A 51 -1.54 2.27 24.18
C GLU A 51 -1.94 3.11 22.95
N LEU A 52 -2.79 2.58 22.07
CA LEU A 52 -3.38 3.36 20.98
C LEU A 52 -4.60 4.11 21.50
N HIS A 53 -4.50 5.43 21.57
CA HIS A 53 -5.55 6.32 22.07
C HIS A 53 -6.22 7.09 20.93
N ASP A 54 -7.43 7.60 21.18
CA ASP A 54 -8.24 8.35 20.20
C ASP A 54 -7.46 9.51 19.55
N GLN A 55 -6.67 10.24 20.34
CA GLN A 55 -5.81 11.33 19.83
C GLN A 55 -4.82 10.88 18.74
N HIS A 56 -4.36 9.62 18.78
CA HIS A 56 -3.47 9.08 17.75
C HIS A 56 -4.24 8.80 16.46
N ILE A 57 -5.48 8.34 16.58
CA ILE A 57 -6.38 8.09 15.44
C ILE A 57 -6.78 9.40 14.78
N ASP A 58 -7.21 10.39 15.56
CA ASP A 58 -7.58 11.72 15.06
C ASP A 58 -6.39 12.38 14.35
N GLY A 59 -5.21 12.31 14.97
CA GLY A 59 -3.97 12.83 14.38
C GLY A 59 -3.58 12.11 13.08
N LEU A 60 -3.77 10.79 12.99
CA LEU A 60 -3.55 10.03 11.76
C LEU A 60 -4.56 10.43 10.68
N ALA A 61 -5.85 10.51 11.03
CA ALA A 61 -6.92 10.87 10.10
C ALA A 61 -6.70 12.26 9.48
N GLN A 62 -6.31 13.25 10.30
CA GLN A 62 -5.98 14.59 9.80
C GLN A 62 -4.77 14.56 8.87
N GLN A 63 -3.70 13.85 9.24
CA GLN A 63 -2.51 13.70 8.39
C GLN A 63 -2.83 13.06 7.04
N LEU A 64 -3.68 12.03 7.03
CA LEU A 64 -4.12 11.36 5.80
C LEU A 64 -4.99 12.26 4.93
N ALA A 65 -5.92 13.01 5.54
CA ALA A 65 -6.73 13.97 4.81
C ALA A 65 -5.86 15.05 4.15
N ASP A 66 -4.93 15.65 4.90
CA ASP A 66 -4.01 16.67 4.40
C ASP A 66 -3.05 16.13 3.33
N PHE A 67 -2.62 14.88 3.46
CA PHE A 67 -1.79 14.20 2.47
C PHE A 67 -2.59 13.96 1.19
N HIS A 68 -3.76 13.32 1.28
CA HIS A 68 -4.60 13.02 0.13
C HIS A 68 -5.03 14.28 -0.62
N GLN A 69 -5.23 15.42 0.06
CA GLN A 69 -5.54 16.69 -0.60
C GLN A 69 -4.37 17.27 -1.42
N ARG A 70 -3.12 16.99 -1.02
CA ARG A 70 -1.91 17.58 -1.64
C ARG A 70 -1.26 16.72 -2.72
N ILE A 71 -1.43 15.39 -2.67
CA ILE A 71 -0.86 14.49 -3.68
C ILE A 71 -1.53 14.65 -5.04
N GLU A 72 -0.81 14.25 -6.08
CA GLU A 72 -1.26 14.36 -7.46
C GLU A 72 -2.53 13.55 -7.71
N VAL A 73 -3.42 14.17 -8.48
CA VAL A 73 -4.63 13.53 -9.00
C VAL A 73 -4.28 12.82 -10.30
N ALA A 74 -4.72 11.57 -10.44
CA ALA A 74 -4.63 10.88 -11.72
C ALA A 74 -5.51 11.62 -12.74
N ARG A 75 -4.85 12.30 -13.67
CA ARG A 75 -5.48 13.04 -14.76
C ARG A 75 -6.38 12.12 -15.59
N GLU A 76 -7.41 12.68 -16.22
CA GLU A 76 -8.40 11.90 -16.97
C GLU A 76 -7.80 11.09 -18.12
N ASP A 77 -6.73 11.62 -18.74
CA ASP A 77 -5.97 10.99 -19.83
C ASP A 77 -5.08 9.83 -19.37
N LEU A 78 -4.86 9.67 -18.07
CA LEU A 78 -4.11 8.54 -17.52
C LEU A 78 -5.05 7.34 -17.32
N PRO A 79 -4.56 6.09 -17.47
CA PRO A 79 -5.40 4.90 -17.37
C PRO A 79 -5.85 4.59 -15.93
N PHE A 80 -5.21 5.18 -14.92
CA PHE A 80 -5.44 4.86 -13.51
C PHE A 80 -6.90 5.09 -13.08
N GLY A 81 -7.41 4.18 -12.25
CA GLY A 81 -8.75 4.26 -11.66
C GLY A 81 -9.92 4.08 -12.64
N SER A 82 -9.69 3.66 -13.89
CA SER A 82 -10.78 3.18 -14.74
C SER A 82 -11.35 1.88 -14.15
N PRO A 83 -12.65 1.57 -14.35
CA PRO A 83 -13.23 0.32 -13.90
C PRO A 83 -12.40 -0.91 -14.35
N GLU A 84 -11.96 -0.92 -15.60
CA GLU A 84 -11.20 -2.01 -16.19
C GLU A 84 -9.83 -2.17 -15.52
N ARG A 85 -9.14 -1.05 -15.25
CA ARG A 85 -7.84 -1.07 -14.57
C ARG A 85 -7.94 -1.47 -13.10
N ILE A 86 -9.04 -1.12 -12.43
CA ILE A 86 -9.31 -1.58 -11.06
C ILE A 86 -9.58 -3.09 -11.05
N PHE A 87 -10.33 -3.59 -12.03
CA PHE A 87 -10.77 -4.99 -12.06
C PHE A 87 -9.70 -5.96 -12.55
N GLN A 88 -8.80 -5.52 -13.42
CA GLN A 88 -7.75 -6.35 -13.99
C GLN A 88 -6.96 -7.18 -12.94
N PRO A 89 -6.31 -6.58 -11.92
CA PRO A 89 -5.53 -7.35 -10.93
C PRO A 89 -6.43 -8.25 -10.06
N ILE A 90 -7.69 -7.86 -9.85
CA ILE A 90 -8.66 -8.68 -9.10
C ILE A 90 -8.94 -9.97 -9.86
N ARG A 91 -9.16 -9.89 -11.18
CA ARG A 91 -9.36 -11.05 -12.05
C ARG A 91 -8.12 -11.94 -12.10
N GLU A 92 -6.94 -11.36 -12.23
CA GLU A 92 -5.66 -12.07 -12.23
C GLU A 92 -5.44 -12.86 -10.91
N ASN A 93 -5.91 -12.34 -9.78
CA ASN A 93 -5.90 -13.10 -8.51
C ASN A 93 -6.75 -14.37 -8.58
N PHE A 94 -7.98 -14.30 -9.13
CA PHE A 94 -8.82 -15.49 -9.29
C PHE A 94 -8.20 -16.52 -10.23
N GLU A 95 -7.66 -16.06 -11.36
CA GLU A 95 -6.94 -16.90 -12.31
C GLU A 95 -5.76 -17.62 -11.62
N THR A 96 -4.94 -16.88 -10.87
CA THR A 96 -3.77 -17.43 -10.15
C THR A 96 -4.18 -18.42 -9.04
N ILE A 97 -5.16 -18.06 -8.21
CA ILE A 97 -5.57 -18.90 -7.07
C ILE A 97 -6.21 -20.19 -7.59
N SER A 98 -7.03 -20.12 -8.65
CA SER A 98 -7.67 -21.31 -9.22
C SER A 98 -6.69 -22.38 -9.69
N GLN A 99 -5.48 -22.00 -10.09
CA GLN A 99 -4.41 -22.91 -10.49
C GLN A 99 -3.72 -23.60 -9.31
N SER A 100 -3.87 -23.03 -8.11
CA SER A 100 -3.15 -23.45 -6.89
C SER A 100 -4.00 -24.28 -5.93
N ILE A 101 -5.32 -24.38 -6.17
CA ILE A 101 -6.26 -25.11 -5.31
C ILE A 101 -6.87 -26.31 -6.01
N THR A 102 -7.05 -27.40 -5.27
CA THR A 102 -7.68 -28.64 -5.77
C THR A 102 -8.82 -29.14 -4.89
N ASN A 103 -8.94 -28.62 -3.66
CA ASN A 103 -9.99 -28.96 -2.74
C ASN A 103 -11.35 -28.50 -3.29
N PRO A 104 -12.33 -29.41 -3.48
CA PRO A 104 -13.64 -29.05 -4.05
C PRO A 104 -14.38 -27.95 -3.28
N ILE A 105 -14.21 -27.88 -1.96
CA ILE A 105 -14.85 -26.85 -1.12
C ILE A 105 -14.24 -25.47 -1.41
N GLU A 106 -12.91 -25.41 -1.51
CA GLU A 106 -12.19 -24.16 -1.83
C GLU A 106 -12.51 -23.70 -3.25
N VAL A 107 -12.58 -24.62 -4.21
CA VAL A 107 -12.97 -24.33 -5.60
C VAL A 107 -14.38 -23.74 -5.67
N GLN A 108 -15.34 -24.34 -4.95
CA GLN A 108 -16.70 -23.83 -4.90
C GLN A 108 -16.76 -22.43 -4.25
N ALA A 109 -16.04 -22.22 -3.16
CA ALA A 109 -15.95 -20.91 -2.50
C ALA A 109 -15.33 -19.85 -3.43
N LEU A 110 -14.25 -20.20 -4.13
CA LEU A 110 -13.59 -19.30 -5.08
C LEU A 110 -14.52 -18.90 -6.23
N ASN A 111 -15.27 -19.86 -6.78
CA ASN A 111 -16.25 -19.58 -7.84
C ASN A 111 -17.35 -18.63 -7.37
N HIS A 112 -17.88 -18.85 -6.16
CA HIS A 112 -18.89 -17.97 -5.59
C HIS A 112 -18.35 -16.53 -5.38
N LEU A 113 -17.12 -16.40 -4.86
CA LEU A 113 -16.47 -15.12 -4.70
C LEU A 113 -16.21 -14.44 -6.05
N ASN A 114 -15.81 -15.18 -7.08
CA ASN A 114 -15.57 -14.65 -8.41
C ASN A 114 -16.87 -14.10 -9.04
N GLU A 115 -17.96 -14.86 -8.99
CA GLU A 115 -19.27 -14.41 -9.48
C GLU A 115 -19.75 -13.16 -8.76
N TRP A 116 -19.61 -13.12 -7.42
CA TRP A 116 -19.96 -11.96 -6.62
C TRP A 116 -19.10 -10.74 -7.00
N THR A 117 -17.81 -10.95 -7.21
CA THR A 117 -16.85 -9.89 -7.57
C THR A 117 -17.20 -9.29 -8.92
N ILE A 118 -17.49 -10.12 -9.94
CA ILE A 118 -17.91 -9.66 -11.27
C ILE A 118 -19.18 -8.81 -11.19
N LYS A 119 -20.23 -9.31 -10.53
CA LYS A 119 -21.51 -8.58 -10.37
C LYS A 119 -21.32 -7.27 -9.60
N THR A 120 -20.47 -7.27 -8.58
CA THR A 120 -20.17 -6.08 -7.78
C THR A 120 -19.37 -5.06 -8.58
N HIS A 121 -18.42 -5.51 -9.38
CA HIS A 121 -17.67 -4.65 -10.30
C HIS A 121 -18.62 -3.94 -11.27
N GLU A 122 -19.48 -4.68 -11.97
CA GLU A 122 -20.47 -4.11 -12.89
C GLU A 122 -21.36 -3.06 -12.21
N LYS A 123 -21.86 -3.38 -11.01
CA LYS A 123 -22.68 -2.46 -10.21
C LYS A 123 -21.92 -1.18 -9.81
N LEU A 124 -20.61 -1.29 -9.52
CA LEU A 124 -19.79 -0.19 -9.02
C LEU A 124 -19.07 0.60 -10.12
N SER A 125 -19.00 0.08 -11.35
CA SER A 125 -18.35 0.75 -12.49
C SER A 125 -18.74 2.23 -12.67
N PRO A 126 -20.03 2.63 -12.59
CA PRO A 126 -20.41 4.03 -12.66
C PRO A 126 -19.81 4.90 -11.54
N TYR A 127 -19.63 4.34 -10.33
CA TYR A 127 -19.04 5.05 -9.20
C TYR A 127 -17.53 5.19 -9.35
N PHE A 128 -16.83 4.19 -9.90
CA PHE A 128 -15.39 4.32 -10.20
C PHE A 128 -15.14 5.43 -11.22
N LEU A 129 -15.94 5.48 -12.29
CA LEU A 129 -15.90 6.56 -13.29
C LEU A 129 -16.17 7.91 -12.64
N GLN A 130 -17.23 8.03 -11.83
CA GLN A 130 -17.55 9.27 -11.14
C GLN A 130 -16.41 9.72 -10.20
N ARG A 131 -15.78 8.79 -9.48
CA ARG A 131 -14.66 9.10 -8.58
C ARG A 131 -13.44 9.61 -9.36
N LYS A 132 -13.15 9.03 -10.52
CA LYS A 132 -12.08 9.50 -11.41
C LYS A 132 -12.35 10.93 -11.91
N GLN A 133 -13.55 11.18 -12.44
CA GLN A 133 -13.96 12.52 -12.90
C GLN A 133 -13.89 13.58 -11.80
N LYS A 134 -14.21 13.21 -10.55
CA LYS A 134 -14.14 14.11 -9.40
C LYS A 134 -12.73 14.22 -8.78
N GLY A 135 -11.71 13.63 -9.38
CA GLY A 135 -10.32 13.73 -8.90
C GLY A 135 -10.04 12.98 -7.60
N PHE A 136 -10.75 11.88 -7.35
CA PHE A 136 -10.56 11.01 -6.19
C PHE A 136 -9.62 9.82 -6.44
N ILE A 137 -9.03 9.71 -7.63
CA ILE A 137 -7.98 8.74 -7.93
C ILE A 137 -6.65 9.49 -7.79
N ARG A 138 -5.79 9.04 -6.88
CA ARG A 138 -4.58 9.75 -6.46
C ARG A 138 -3.47 8.74 -6.15
N GLU A 139 -2.22 9.18 -6.22
CA GLU A 139 -1.04 8.39 -5.89
C GLU A 139 -0.86 8.25 -4.37
N CYS A 140 -1.76 7.47 -3.75
CA CYS A 140 -1.81 7.25 -2.31
C CYS A 140 -0.88 6.10 -1.88
N HIS A 141 -0.77 5.89 -0.57
CA HIS A 141 -0.19 4.67 -0.03
C HIS A 141 -1.15 3.48 -0.25
N GLY A 142 -0.74 2.47 -1.03
CA GLY A 142 -1.59 1.33 -1.39
C GLY A 142 -1.76 0.27 -0.28
N ASP A 143 -0.90 0.28 0.73
CA ASP A 143 -0.83 -0.79 1.76
C ASP A 143 -0.73 -0.23 3.18
N MET A 144 -1.65 0.67 3.53
CA MET A 144 -1.66 1.27 4.87
C MET A 144 -2.37 0.35 5.86
N HIS A 145 -1.61 -0.27 6.76
CA HIS A 145 -2.13 -1.05 7.88
C HIS A 145 -1.28 -0.81 9.12
N LEU A 146 -1.75 -1.26 10.30
CA LEU A 146 -1.07 -1.04 11.58
C LEU A 146 0.37 -1.55 11.62
N GLY A 147 0.70 -2.52 10.77
CA GLY A 147 2.05 -3.07 10.65
C GLY A 147 3.01 -2.18 9.84
N ASN A 148 2.49 -1.27 9.01
CA ASN A 148 3.28 -0.35 8.21
C ASN A 148 3.33 1.07 8.81
N MET A 149 2.88 1.24 10.05
CA MET A 149 2.85 2.52 10.76
C MET A 149 3.51 2.39 12.13
N ALA A 150 4.07 3.49 12.63
CA ALA A 150 4.72 3.53 13.94
C ALA A 150 4.31 4.75 14.76
N LEU A 151 4.21 4.59 16.08
CA LEU A 151 4.03 5.68 17.04
C LEU A 151 5.41 6.22 17.45
N LEU A 152 5.81 7.36 16.88
CA LEU A 152 7.04 8.04 17.24
C LEU A 152 6.73 9.27 18.10
N GLY A 153 7.07 9.18 19.38
CA GLY A 153 6.69 10.18 20.38
C GLY A 153 5.18 10.20 20.58
N LYS A 154 4.50 11.22 20.03
CA LYS A 154 3.04 11.38 20.10
C LYS A 154 2.35 11.30 18.74
N ARG A 155 3.08 10.94 17.68
CA ARG A 155 2.57 10.96 16.30
C ARG A 155 2.70 9.59 15.66
N VAL A 156 1.64 9.19 14.97
CA VAL A 156 1.68 8.09 14.03
C VAL A 156 2.38 8.57 12.76
N VAL A 157 3.35 7.80 12.29
CA VAL A 157 4.08 8.02 11.04
C VAL A 157 4.05 6.80 10.13
#